data_AF-A0A7R9MKK2-F1
#
_entry.id   AF-A0A7R9MKK2-F1
#
_cell.length_a   1.000
_cell.length_b   1.000
_cell.length_c   1.000
_cell.angle_alpha   90.00
_cell.angle_beta   90.00
_cell.angle_gamma   90.00
#
_symmetry.space_group_name_H-M   'P 1'
#
loop_
_entity.id
_entity.type
_entity.pdbx_description
1 polymer ?
#
loop_
_entity_poly.entity_id
_entity_poly.type
_entity_poly.pdbx_seq_one_letter_code
_entity_poly.pdbx_strand_id
1 'polypeptide(L)'
;MPVQSLIRVEGKRCGLFFRYRPPNPDEGSVKVYPGKLNVTDTYRVIPVTLDTSVEDVMIAALDQFGLDSGDLNRYRLVEVSLDKGSVHERTMDNTESPWAIIKSLARDSIRQKDNTRFYLQQVDEVYCSNVAIFVGNLPPNLSQRQYERILVELLGKRKCFTGKFTPRFRYNRV
;
A
#
# COMPACT_ATOMS: atom_id res chain seq x y z
N MET A 1 8.16 -38.31 15.38
CA MET A 1 8.04 -39.66 14.80
C MET A 1 7.95 -39.54 13.29
N PRO A 2 8.56 -40.44 12.49
CA PRO A 2 8.49 -40.38 11.04
C PRO A 2 7.11 -40.83 10.55
N VAL A 3 6.59 -40.18 9.51
CA VAL A 3 5.28 -40.50 8.91
C VAL A 3 5.40 -41.81 8.13
N GLN A 4 4.74 -42.87 8.59
CA GLN A 4 4.94 -44.25 8.13
C GLN A 4 4.26 -44.60 6.80
N SER A 5 3.36 -43.75 6.28
CA SER A 5 2.60 -44.05 5.05
C SER A 5 2.48 -42.83 4.14
N LEU A 6 3.41 -42.71 3.18
CA LEU A 6 3.28 -41.78 2.05
C LEU A 6 2.73 -42.56 0.86
N ILE A 7 1.50 -42.24 0.45
CA ILE A 7 0.92 -42.75 -0.81
C ILE A 7 1.65 -42.08 -1.97
N ARG A 8 2.59 -42.79 -2.58
CA ARG A 8 3.29 -42.34 -3.79
C ARG A 8 2.43 -42.68 -5.01
N VAL A 9 1.92 -41.65 -5.68
CA VAL A 9 1.36 -41.80 -7.02
C VAL A 9 2.51 -41.60 -8.01
N GLU A 10 2.86 -42.63 -8.79
CA GLU A 10 3.94 -42.57 -9.76
C GLU A 10 3.77 -41.39 -10.72
N GLY A 11 4.86 -40.65 -10.97
CA GLY A 11 4.88 -39.48 -11.86
C GLY A 11 4.49 -38.14 -11.23
N LYS A 12 3.98 -38.11 -9.99
CA LYS A 12 3.70 -36.85 -9.26
C LYS A 12 4.73 -36.61 -8.15
N ARG A 13 5.33 -35.41 -8.13
CA ARG A 13 6.20 -34.99 -7.01
C ARG A 13 5.38 -35.01 -5.71
N CYS A 14 5.94 -35.61 -4.66
CA CYS A 14 5.35 -35.57 -3.32
C CYS A 14 5.25 -34.10 -2.86
N GLY A 15 4.05 -33.65 -2.52
CA GLY A 15 3.79 -32.32 -1.96
C GLY A 15 3.17 -32.44 -0.58
N LEU A 16 3.76 -31.75 0.40
CA LEU A 16 3.16 -31.56 1.72
C LEU A 16 2.28 -30.31 1.66
N PHE A 17 0.97 -30.47 1.88
CA PHE A 17 0.04 -29.35 1.99
C PHE A 17 -0.19 -29.03 3.47
N PHE A 18 0.39 -27.95 3.96
CA PHE A 18 0.07 -27.43 5.28
C PHE A 18 -1.21 -26.60 5.17
N ARG A 19 -2.27 -27.04 5.85
CA ARG A 19 -3.52 -26.27 5.99
C ARG A 19 -3.46 -25.54 7.33
N TYR A 20 -3.40 -24.21 7.30
CA TYR A 20 -3.46 -23.41 8.51
C TYR A 20 -4.88 -23.46 9.07
N ARG A 21 -5.01 -23.98 10.31
CA ARG A 21 -6.23 -23.88 11.10
C ARG A 21 -5.90 -22.96 12.28
N PRO A 22 -6.41 -21.73 12.32
CA PRO A 22 -6.21 -20.88 13.49
C PRO A 22 -6.87 -21.54 14.73
N PRO A 23 -6.36 -21.30 15.94
CA PRO A 23 -6.92 -21.84 17.18
C PRO A 23 -8.38 -21.42 17.35
N ASN A 24 -8.67 -20.16 17.03
CA ASN A 24 -10.00 -19.60 16.97
C ASN A 24 -10.23 -19.01 15.56
N PRO A 25 -11.32 -19.37 14.87
CA PRO A 25 -11.55 -18.95 13.47
C PRO A 25 -11.97 -17.48 13.33
N ASP A 26 -12.36 -16.85 14.44
CA ASP A 26 -13.08 -15.57 14.45
C ASP A 26 -12.26 -14.44 15.06
N GLU A 27 -11.08 -14.76 15.62
CA GLU A 27 -10.15 -13.80 16.21
C GLU A 27 -8.71 -14.06 15.74
N GLY A 28 -7.93 -12.98 15.73
CA GLY A 28 -6.51 -13.05 15.47
C GLY A 28 -5.84 -11.70 15.70
N SER A 29 -4.68 -11.53 15.09
CA SER A 29 -3.90 -10.30 15.22
C SER A 29 -3.23 -9.92 13.91
N VAL A 30 -3.16 -8.63 13.63
CA VAL A 30 -2.51 -8.06 12.45
C VAL A 30 -1.33 -7.22 12.85
N LYS A 31 -0.24 -7.30 12.07
CA LYS A 31 0.91 -6.40 12.21
C LYS A 31 0.70 -5.19 11.30
N VAL A 32 0.56 -4.02 11.91
CA VAL A 32 0.44 -2.74 11.23
C VAL A 32 1.78 -2.00 11.35
N TYR A 33 2.35 -1.64 10.21
CA TYR A 33 3.62 -0.93 10.11
C TYR A 33 3.35 0.56 9.89
N PRO A 34 4.04 1.46 10.60
CA PRO A 34 3.97 2.88 10.30
C PRO A 34 4.78 3.11 9.01
N GLY A 35 4.10 3.37 7.88
CA GLY A 35 4.74 3.44 6.57
C GLY A 35 5.71 4.62 6.45
N LYS A 36 5.19 5.78 6.03
CA LYS A 36 5.94 7.05 6.00
C LYS A 36 5.61 7.96 7.18
N LEU A 37 5.01 7.39 8.21
CA LEU A 37 4.67 8.13 9.43
C LEU A 37 5.96 8.41 10.20
N ASN A 38 6.08 9.59 10.79
CA ASN A 38 7.24 10.00 11.58
C ASN A 38 7.24 9.35 12.98
N VAL A 39 7.17 8.02 13.02
CA VAL A 39 7.11 7.23 14.25
C VAL A 39 8.35 6.35 14.33
N THR A 40 8.95 6.25 15.52
CA THR A 40 10.19 5.48 15.74
C THR A 40 9.97 3.97 15.82
N ASP A 41 8.72 3.54 15.97
CA ASP A 41 8.35 2.13 16.14
C ASP A 41 8.36 1.36 14.82
N THR A 42 8.67 0.07 14.89
CA THR A 42 8.75 -0.78 13.70
C THR A 42 7.39 -1.31 13.24
N TYR A 43 6.56 -1.79 14.16
CA TYR A 43 5.19 -2.23 13.91
C TYR A 43 4.40 -2.32 15.22
N ARG A 44 3.08 -2.31 15.10
CA ARG A 44 2.14 -2.58 16.19
C ARG A 44 1.31 -3.81 15.87
N VAL A 45 0.98 -4.56 16.91
CA VAL A 45 0.16 -5.79 16.79
C VAL A 45 -1.23 -5.45 17.30
N ILE A 46 -2.20 -5.49 16.40
CA ILE A 46 -3.58 -5.11 16.67
C ILE A 46 -4.44 -6.37 16.68
N PRO A 47 -5.17 -6.66 17.77
CA PRO A 47 -6.14 -7.74 17.78
C PRO A 47 -7.29 -7.41 16.83
N VAL A 48 -7.70 -8.38 16.01
CA VAL A 48 -8.79 -8.24 15.04
C VAL A 48 -9.74 -9.42 15.14
N THR A 49 -11.00 -9.18 14.84
CA THR A 49 -12.05 -10.18 14.72
C THR A 49 -12.67 -10.14 13.31
N LEU A 50 -13.65 -11.00 13.04
CA LEU A 50 -14.41 -10.92 11.78
C LEU A 50 -15.17 -9.60 11.64
N ASP A 51 -15.63 -9.03 12.75
CA ASP A 51 -16.46 -7.83 12.76
C ASP A 51 -15.66 -6.53 12.77
N THR A 52 -14.35 -6.58 13.10
CA THR A 52 -13.50 -5.39 13.03
C THR A 52 -13.29 -4.94 11.60
N SER A 53 -13.63 -3.68 11.34
CA SER A 53 -13.41 -3.00 10.08
C SER A 53 -11.98 -2.44 9.98
N VAL A 54 -11.60 -1.97 8.79
CA VAL A 54 -10.34 -1.24 8.60
C VAL A 54 -10.31 0.04 9.42
N GLU A 55 -11.44 0.74 9.56
CA GLU A 55 -11.53 1.95 10.39
C GLU A 55 -11.17 1.65 11.85
N ASP A 56 -11.72 0.57 12.42
CA ASP A 56 -11.43 0.16 13.79
C ASP A 56 -9.94 -0.17 13.97
N VAL A 57 -9.35 -0.85 12.98
CA VAL A 57 -7.91 -1.18 12.98
C VAL A 57 -7.06 0.08 12.85
N MET A 58 -7.49 1.06 12.06
CA MET A 58 -6.80 2.34 11.92
C MET A 58 -6.85 3.16 13.20
N ILE A 59 -8.01 3.26 13.86
CA ILE A 59 -8.17 3.93 15.17
C ILE A 59 -7.23 3.27 16.19
N ALA A 60 -7.31 1.95 16.34
CA ALA A 60 -6.45 1.21 17.28
C ALA A 60 -4.96 1.36 16.96
N ALA A 61 -4.59 1.45 15.67
CA ALA A 61 -3.22 1.69 15.25
C ALA A 61 -2.75 3.09 15.65
N LEU A 62 -3.54 4.12 15.31
CA LEU A 62 -3.22 5.52 15.59
C LEU A 62 -3.07 5.75 17.09
N ASP A 63 -3.99 5.23 17.90
CA ASP A 63 -3.93 5.31 19.36
C ASP A 63 -2.65 4.66 19.91
N GLN A 64 -2.26 3.47 19.38
CA GLN A 64 -1.02 2.80 19.77
C GLN A 64 0.26 3.48 19.28
N PHE A 65 0.19 4.22 18.17
CA PHE A 65 1.29 5.02 17.65
C PHE A 65 1.36 6.43 18.27
N GLY A 66 0.37 6.81 19.10
CA GLY A 66 0.28 8.13 19.72
C GLY A 66 -0.07 9.25 18.73
N LEU A 67 -0.81 8.92 17.67
CA LEU A 67 -1.30 9.85 16.64
C LEU A 67 -2.78 10.18 16.89
N ASP A 68 -3.22 11.32 16.35
CA ASP A 68 -4.61 11.77 16.50
C ASP A 68 -5.56 10.90 15.65
N SER A 69 -6.49 10.22 16.30
CA SER A 69 -7.52 9.39 15.67
C SER A 69 -8.76 10.18 15.24
N GLY A 70 -8.82 11.50 15.49
CA GLY A 70 -9.94 12.36 15.09
C GLY A 70 -10.13 12.52 13.58
N ASP A 71 -9.05 12.46 12.78
CA ASP A 71 -9.06 12.70 11.34
C ASP A 71 -8.71 11.44 10.53
N LEU A 72 -9.54 10.40 10.58
CA LEU A 72 -9.30 9.13 9.85
C LEU A 72 -9.16 9.32 8.32
N ASN A 73 -9.80 10.34 7.74
CA ASN A 73 -9.71 10.65 6.30
C ASN A 73 -8.27 11.00 5.85
N ARG A 74 -7.40 11.38 6.80
CA ARG A 74 -5.99 11.68 6.52
C ARG A 74 -5.13 10.42 6.52
N TYR A 75 -5.71 9.25 6.77
CA TYR A 75 -4.98 8.00 6.84
C TYR A 75 -5.64 6.96 5.94
N ARG A 76 -4.85 6.00 5.49
CA ARG A 76 -5.32 4.83 4.74
C ARG A 76 -4.53 3.61 5.15
N LEU A 77 -5.19 2.47 5.14
CA LEU A 77 -4.53 1.18 5.30
C LEU A 77 -4.18 0.62 3.91
N VAL A 78 -2.91 0.25 3.73
CA VAL A 78 -2.40 -0.34 2.49
C VAL A 78 -1.91 -1.74 2.79
N GLU A 79 -2.49 -2.71 2.10
CA GLU A 79 -2.00 -4.08 2.04
C GLU A 79 -0.84 -4.13 1.04
N VAL A 80 0.31 -4.65 1.48
CA VAL A 80 1.48 -4.88 0.63
C VAL A 80 1.81 -6.36 0.67
N SER A 81 1.76 -7.01 -0.50
CA SER A 81 2.08 -8.43 -0.65
C SER A 81 3.25 -8.63 -1.60
N LEU A 82 4.09 -9.62 -1.30
CA LEU A 82 5.24 -10.01 -2.12
C LEU A 82 4.91 -11.31 -2.86
N ASP A 83 4.75 -11.25 -4.18
CA ASP A 83 4.57 -12.43 -5.02
C ASP A 83 5.64 -12.52 -6.11
N LYS A 84 6.33 -13.66 -6.16
CA LYS A 84 7.34 -14.03 -7.20
C LYS A 84 8.37 -12.93 -7.51
N GLY A 85 8.75 -12.12 -6.52
CA GLY A 85 9.75 -11.05 -6.68
C GLY A 85 9.18 -9.70 -7.13
N SER A 86 7.86 -9.59 -7.27
CA SER A 86 7.15 -8.32 -7.43
C SER A 86 6.45 -7.93 -6.12
N VAL A 87 6.37 -6.62 -5.87
CA VAL A 87 5.63 -6.03 -4.75
C VAL A 87 4.29 -5.54 -5.30
N HIS A 88 3.20 -6.04 -4.72
CA HIS A 88 1.86 -5.56 -5.02
C HIS A 88 1.34 -4.75 -3.85
N GLU A 89 0.88 -3.53 -4.12
CA GLU A 89 0.29 -2.64 -3.13
C GLU A 89 -1.18 -2.44 -3.47
N ARG A 90 -2.05 -2.66 -2.49
CA ARG A 90 -3.50 -2.47 -2.61
C ARG A 90 -3.98 -1.64 -1.45
N THR A 91 -4.77 -0.61 -1.74
CA THR A 91 -5.46 0.14 -0.69
C THR A 91 -6.71 -0.59 -0.27
N MET A 92 -6.89 -0.71 1.04
CA MET A 92 -8.08 -1.30 1.61
C MET A 92 -9.21 -0.29 1.70
N ASP A 93 -10.44 -0.78 1.55
CA ASP A 93 -11.61 0.03 1.82
C ASP A 93 -11.88 0.07 3.34
N ASN A 94 -12.40 1.19 3.81
CA ASN A 94 -12.72 1.40 5.22
C ASN A 94 -13.71 0.37 5.78
N THR A 95 -14.61 -0.14 4.94
CA THR A 95 -15.64 -1.12 5.33
C THR A 95 -15.16 -2.58 5.25
N GLU A 96 -13.97 -2.83 4.70
CA GLU A 96 -13.42 -4.18 4.59
C GLU A 96 -12.96 -4.70 5.97
N SER A 97 -12.93 -6.04 6.12
CA SER A 97 -12.39 -6.70 7.31
C SER A 97 -10.97 -7.21 7.04
N PRO A 98 -9.93 -6.69 7.73
CA PRO A 98 -8.55 -7.18 7.58
C PRO A 98 -8.41 -8.66 7.94
N TRP A 99 -9.20 -9.14 8.92
CA TRP A 99 -9.18 -10.54 9.32
C TRP A 99 -9.70 -11.46 8.22
N ALA A 100 -10.77 -11.07 7.53
CA ALA A 100 -11.32 -11.85 6.41
C ALA A 100 -10.29 -12.04 5.28
N ILE A 101 -9.48 -11.01 4.99
CA ILE A 101 -8.41 -11.05 3.99
C ILE A 101 -7.26 -11.96 4.43
N ILE A 102 -6.83 -11.85 5.69
CA ILE A 102 -5.79 -12.75 6.21
C ILE A 102 -6.26 -14.20 6.18
N LYS A 103 -7.53 -14.46 6.47
CA LYS A 103 -8.13 -15.79 6.44
C LYS A 103 -8.20 -16.36 5.02
N SER A 104 -8.53 -15.54 4.01
CA SER A 104 -8.49 -15.97 2.61
C SER A 104 -7.07 -16.27 2.16
N LEU A 105 -6.11 -15.37 2.45
CA LEU A 105 -4.69 -15.58 2.15
C LEU A 105 -4.13 -16.84 2.82
N ALA A 106 -4.48 -17.09 4.09
CA ALA A 106 -4.05 -18.27 4.82
C ALA A 106 -4.58 -19.58 4.22
N ARG A 107 -5.79 -19.53 3.65
CA ARG A 107 -6.43 -20.66 2.99
C ARG A 107 -5.74 -20.98 1.66
N ASP A 108 -5.32 -19.95 0.93
CA ASP A 108 -4.67 -20.11 -0.37
C ASP A 108 -3.18 -20.47 -0.21
N SER A 109 -2.46 -19.77 0.65
CA SER A 109 -1.05 -20.01 0.92
C SER A 109 -0.58 -19.36 2.22
N ILE A 110 -0.11 -20.17 3.17
CA ILE A 110 0.52 -19.70 4.42
C ILE A 110 1.70 -18.76 4.11
N ARG A 111 2.47 -19.07 3.05
CA ARG A 111 3.59 -18.23 2.64
C ARG A 111 3.12 -16.85 2.16
N GLN A 112 1.97 -16.77 1.47
CA GLN A 112 1.42 -15.48 1.07
C GLN A 112 0.95 -14.69 2.28
N LYS A 113 0.21 -15.31 3.20
CA LYS A 113 -0.16 -14.70 4.49
C LYS A 113 1.07 -14.10 5.20
N ASP A 114 2.15 -14.86 5.35
CA ASP A 114 3.35 -14.42 6.07
C ASP A 114 4.12 -13.31 5.34
N ASN A 115 3.96 -13.23 4.01
CA ASN A 115 4.56 -12.19 3.17
C ASN A 115 3.68 -10.94 3.02
N THR A 116 2.44 -10.97 3.50
CA THR A 116 1.55 -9.81 3.49
C THR A 116 1.80 -8.94 4.71
N ARG A 117 1.91 -7.63 4.48
CA ARG A 117 2.09 -6.60 5.52
C ARG A 117 1.06 -5.51 5.34
N PHE A 118 0.57 -4.98 6.44
CA PHE A 118 -0.35 -3.86 6.46
C PHE A 118 0.39 -2.60 6.85
N TYR A 119 0.33 -1.57 6.02
CA TYR A 119 0.98 -0.29 6.25
C TYR A 119 -0.07 0.77 6.50
N LEU A 120 0.09 1.49 7.60
CA LEU A 120 -0.64 2.73 7.83
C LEU A 120 0.11 3.85 7.12
N GLN A 121 -0.57 4.51 6.19
CA GLN A 121 -0.01 5.63 5.45
C GLN A 121 -0.89 6.85 5.64
N GLN A 122 -0.27 8.01 5.82
CA GLN A 122 -0.98 9.28 5.75
C GLN A 122 -1.38 9.49 4.28
N VAL A 123 -2.66 9.73 4.04
CA VAL A 123 -3.16 10.40 2.85
C VAL A 123 -2.64 11.83 2.94
N ASP A 124 -1.38 12.02 2.57
CA ASP A 124 -1.00 13.31 2.05
C ASP A 124 -1.90 13.52 0.84
N GLU A 125 -2.63 14.62 0.80
CA GLU A 125 -3.21 15.08 -0.45
C GLU A 125 -2.05 15.18 -1.45
N VAL A 126 -1.87 14.13 -2.25
CA VAL A 126 -0.87 14.07 -3.31
C VAL A 126 -1.42 14.94 -4.45
N TYR A 127 -1.48 16.24 -4.20
CA TYR A 127 -1.36 17.19 -5.28
C TYR A 127 0.12 17.36 -5.54
N CYS A 128 0.62 16.50 -6.42
CA CYS A 128 1.99 16.46 -6.91
C CYS A 128 3.03 16.05 -5.86
N SER A 129 3.36 14.75 -5.85
CA SER A 129 4.79 14.42 -5.79
C SER A 129 5.52 15.36 -6.77
N ASN A 130 6.64 15.97 -6.35
CA ASN A 130 7.46 16.82 -7.21
C ASN A 130 8.01 15.96 -8.37
N VAL A 131 7.19 15.71 -9.38
CA VAL A 131 7.53 14.97 -10.58
C VAL A 131 8.04 15.98 -11.58
N ALA A 132 9.34 15.90 -11.88
CA ALA A 132 9.91 16.63 -12.99
C ALA A 132 9.50 15.92 -14.29
N ILE A 133 8.78 16.62 -15.16
CA ILE A 133 8.39 16.12 -16.48
C ILE A 133 9.27 16.82 -17.52
N PHE A 134 9.88 16.05 -18.41
CA PHE A 134 10.56 16.59 -19.58
C PHE A 134 9.56 16.73 -20.73
N VAL A 135 9.39 17.95 -21.25
CA VAL A 135 8.49 18.23 -22.37
C VAL A 135 9.32 18.62 -23.58
N GLY A 136 9.28 17.78 -24.62
CA GLY A 136 9.90 18.04 -25.92
C GLY A 136 8.93 18.71 -26.91
N ASN A 137 9.45 19.13 -28.07
CA ASN A 137 8.67 19.68 -29.20
C ASN A 137 7.84 20.93 -28.88
N LEU A 138 8.23 21.69 -27.86
CA LEU A 138 7.66 23.02 -27.65
C LEU A 138 8.16 23.97 -28.75
N PRO A 139 7.33 24.92 -29.23
CA PRO A 139 7.73 25.86 -30.27
C PRO A 139 9.00 26.63 -29.86
N PRO A 140 10.02 26.76 -30.72
CA PRO A 140 11.22 27.51 -30.38
C PRO A 140 10.92 29.02 -30.26
N ASN A 141 11.80 29.75 -29.57
CA ASN A 141 11.78 31.21 -29.45
C ASN A 141 10.55 31.83 -28.76
N LEU A 142 9.87 31.09 -27.86
CA LEU A 142 8.85 31.66 -27.00
C LEU A 142 9.46 32.18 -25.69
N SER A 143 8.80 33.17 -25.11
CA SER A 143 9.12 33.62 -23.75
C SER A 143 8.70 32.57 -22.71
N GLN A 144 9.36 32.58 -21.55
CA GLN A 144 8.99 31.73 -20.42
C GLN A 144 7.48 31.77 -20.10
N ARG A 145 6.87 32.95 -20.06
CA ARG A 145 5.43 33.13 -19.79
C ARG A 145 4.55 32.46 -20.84
N GLN A 146 4.98 32.44 -22.10
CA GLN A 146 4.24 31.77 -23.17
C GLN A 146 4.35 30.24 -23.05
N TYR A 147 5.52 29.71 -22.66
CA TYR A 147 5.65 28.28 -22.36
C TYR A 147 4.80 27.87 -21.16
N GLU A 148 4.79 28.66 -20.08
CA GLU A 148 3.92 28.43 -18.92
C GLU A 148 2.45 28.38 -19.34
N ARG A 149 2.00 29.30 -20.19
CA ARG A 149 0.61 29.31 -20.71
C ARG A 149 0.28 28.04 -21.50
N ILE A 150 1.15 27.61 -22.41
CA ILE A 150 0.98 26.37 -23.20
C ILE A 150 0.90 25.16 -22.27
N LEU A 151 1.81 25.08 -21.30
CA LEU A 151 1.87 23.96 -20.36
C LEU A 151 0.63 23.93 -19.46
N VAL A 152 0.14 25.07 -18.98
CA VAL A 152 -1.10 25.16 -18.21
C VAL A 152 -2.31 24.80 -19.06
N GLU A 153 -2.35 25.17 -20.34
CA GLU A 153 -3.46 24.83 -21.23
C GLU A 153 -3.52 23.31 -21.54
N LEU A 154 -2.36 22.67 -21.72
CA LEU A 154 -2.24 21.24 -22.00
C LEU A 154 -2.40 20.38 -20.74
N LEU A 155 -1.80 20.79 -19.61
CA LEU A 155 -1.76 20.01 -18.36
C LEU A 155 -2.89 20.38 -17.39
N GLY A 156 -3.31 21.64 -17.36
CA GLY A 156 -4.28 22.18 -16.39
C GLY A 156 -5.71 21.64 -16.53
N LYS A 157 -6.02 20.89 -17.59
CA LYS A 157 -7.28 20.14 -17.68
C LYS A 157 -7.37 18.94 -16.73
N ARG A 158 -6.24 18.48 -16.17
CA ARG A 158 -6.21 17.44 -15.13
C ARG A 158 -5.93 18.11 -13.79
N LYS A 159 -6.90 18.05 -12.87
CA LYS A 159 -7.03 18.83 -11.61
C LYS A 159 -5.91 18.67 -10.56
N CYS A 160 -4.70 18.22 -10.92
CA CYS A 160 -3.66 17.89 -9.96
C CYS A 160 -2.50 18.89 -9.90
N PHE A 161 -2.40 19.88 -10.80
CA PHE A 161 -1.30 20.85 -10.80
C PHE A 161 -1.66 22.11 -10.02
N THR A 162 -1.62 22.04 -8.68
CA THR A 162 -1.88 23.19 -7.79
C THR A 162 -0.61 23.76 -7.14
N GLY A 163 0.56 23.19 -7.43
CA GLY A 163 1.86 23.71 -7.00
C GLY A 163 2.36 24.85 -7.89
N LYS A 164 3.18 25.76 -7.33
CA LYS A 164 3.95 26.75 -8.11
C LYS A 164 4.78 26.02 -9.15
N PHE A 165 4.35 26.04 -10.41
CA PHE A 165 5.14 25.56 -11.53
C PHE A 165 6.34 26.52 -11.68
N THR A 166 7.50 26.15 -11.14
CA THR A 166 8.77 26.82 -11.42
C THR A 166 9.49 26.05 -12.52
N PRO A 167 9.27 26.40 -13.80
CA PRO A 167 10.00 25.76 -14.88
C PRO A 167 11.48 26.13 -14.77
N ARG A 168 12.33 25.12 -14.57
CA ARG A 168 13.78 25.26 -14.77
C ARG A 168 14.10 24.98 -16.22
N PHE A 169 14.15 26.04 -17.03
CA PHE A 169 14.67 25.95 -18.38
C PHE A 169 16.19 25.77 -18.33
N ARG A 170 16.67 24.59 -18.72
CA ARG A 170 18.08 24.44 -19.11
C ARG A 170 18.16 24.69 -20.61
N TYR A 171 18.75 25.81 -21.00
CA TYR A 171 19.17 26.00 -22.38
C TYR A 171 20.40 25.12 -22.62
N ASN A 172 20.23 24.05 -23.40
CA ASN A 172 21.39 23.43 -24.03
C ASN A 172 21.91 24.44 -25.06
N ARG A 173 23.07 25.05 -24.77
CA ARG A 173 23.87 25.67 -25.82
C ARG A 173 24.26 24.54 -26.78
N VAL A 174 23.77 24.65 -28.01
CA VAL A 174 24.37 23.98 -29.17
C VAL A 174 25.64 24.74 -29.53
#